data_AF-A0AA36C4X1-F1
#
_entry.id   AF-A0AA36C4X1-F1
#
_cell.length_a   1.000
_cell.length_b   1.000
_cell.length_c   1.000
_cell.angle_alpha   90.00
_cell.angle_beta   90.00
_cell.angle_gamma   90.00
#
_symmetry.space_group_name_H-M   'P 1'
#
loop_
_entity.id
_entity.type
_entity.pdbx_description
1 polymer ?
#
loop_
_entity_poly.entity_id
_entity_poly.type
_entity_poly.pdbx_seq_one_letter_code
_entity_poly.pdbx_strand_id
1 'polypeptide(L)'
;MIPVSCYSYLADISQDPTELTIRSGIFSVLQTTASVMGGILAGLIHDQIGISTAIDIELAFIALGFLYTLFRIPQNPGLQELERRNRVTTITSQSSVKKVKGFVGDVVMLYKDCLHTYRRKRVGHRRAFMFITVIVLMLTYTTQVETRTTGIGSVINNYVFRRTETTALGWNTKDLGYWNGTGYLMLIFGTLFGLVVFKKWMNFRETTLILIGIASSTLRTIIIGVAVNDWMMYAANGVGCFAGLVQPAVVSFMTQVVAGSEIGRTFALFGIGADAAFILTAALYTNVYRWTVSWLPGFTFLLIAALQSLAFLAMLWVHLKAKAEGVGAPEQGMSIQQTIARIGSTEEEDAPKRAKISKTSTSGIAFPFAKKKVNKQVSILEHAEQLARERELRNQSALWSSHEDVRGQPRRYSERFY
;
A
#
# COMPACT_ATOMS: atom_id res chain seq x y z
N MET A 1 -3.15 -9.07 -11.88
CA MET A 1 -3.12 -10.13 -10.84
C MET A 1 -1.73 -10.41 -10.23
N ILE A 2 -0.73 -10.92 -10.98
CA ILE A 2 0.57 -11.35 -10.41
C ILE A 2 1.26 -10.29 -9.51
N PRO A 3 1.39 -9.01 -9.93
CA PRO A 3 2.07 -8.01 -9.10
C PRO A 3 1.39 -7.79 -7.75
N VAL A 4 0.06 -7.87 -7.72
CA VAL A 4 -0.76 -7.69 -6.51
C VAL A 4 -0.48 -8.80 -5.48
N SER A 5 -0.31 -10.04 -5.95
CA SER A 5 0.09 -11.17 -5.10
C SER A 5 1.52 -11.03 -4.57
N CYS A 6 2.44 -10.47 -5.36
CA CYS A 6 3.79 -10.15 -4.89
C CYS A 6 3.76 -9.07 -3.80
N TYR A 7 2.95 -8.02 -3.96
CA TYR A 7 2.78 -6.98 -2.93
C TYR A 7 2.15 -7.54 -1.64
N SER A 8 1.17 -8.44 -1.72
CA SER A 8 0.62 -9.08 -0.52
C SER A 8 1.65 -9.97 0.17
N TYR A 9 2.43 -10.74 -0.59
CA TYR A 9 3.51 -11.54 0.00
C TYR A 9 4.58 -10.65 0.65
N LEU A 10 4.93 -9.53 0.01
CA LEU A 10 5.91 -8.59 0.53
C LEU A 10 5.44 -7.93 1.83
N ALA A 11 4.15 -7.62 1.91
CA ALA A 11 3.48 -7.15 3.12
C ALA A 11 3.47 -8.20 4.23
N ASP A 12 3.33 -9.48 3.90
CA ASP A 12 3.33 -10.56 4.89
C ASP A 12 4.72 -10.84 5.48
N ILE A 13 5.80 -10.66 4.70
CA ILE A 13 7.18 -10.91 5.16
C ILE A 13 7.84 -9.70 5.84
N SER A 14 7.28 -8.50 5.69
CA SER A 14 7.89 -7.27 6.19
C SER A 14 7.10 -6.76 7.38
N GLN A 15 7.72 -6.79 8.57
CA GLN A 15 7.08 -6.30 9.80
C GLN A 15 7.07 -4.77 9.86
N ASP A 16 8.15 -4.13 9.39
CA ASP A 16 8.31 -2.69 9.45
C ASP A 16 7.67 -2.00 8.23
N PRO A 17 6.77 -1.00 8.43
CA PRO A 17 6.16 -0.26 7.32
C PRO A 17 7.17 0.52 6.48
N THR A 18 8.21 1.07 7.10
CA THR A 18 9.26 1.80 6.39
C THR A 18 10.05 0.90 5.45
N GLU A 19 10.43 -0.29 5.94
CA GLU A 19 11.11 -1.28 5.12
C GLU A 19 10.20 -1.80 4.00
N LEU A 20 8.93 -2.09 4.32
CA LEU A 20 7.94 -2.52 3.34
C LEU A 20 7.76 -1.50 2.22
N THR A 21 7.69 -0.21 2.54
CA THR A 21 7.59 0.87 1.54
C THR A 21 8.80 0.84 0.59
N ILE A 22 10.02 0.71 1.14
CA ILE A 22 11.25 0.69 0.34
C ILE A 22 11.30 -0.57 -0.53
N ARG A 23 11.05 -1.75 0.05
CA ARG A 23 11.04 -3.02 -0.70
C ARG A 23 9.98 -3.01 -1.81
N SER A 24 8.77 -2.52 -1.50
CA SER A 24 7.69 -2.38 -2.49
C SER A 24 8.07 -1.41 -3.60
N GLY A 25 8.80 -0.35 -3.23
CA GLY A 25 9.28 0.64 -4.18
C GLY A 25 10.34 0.09 -5.13
N ILE A 26 11.30 -0.68 -4.61
CA ILE A 26 12.30 -1.40 -5.43
C ILE A 26 11.60 -2.38 -6.37
N PHE A 27 10.62 -3.14 -5.88
CA PHE A 27 9.84 -4.05 -6.72
C PHE A 27 9.10 -3.32 -7.84
N SER A 28 8.48 -2.17 -7.55
CA SER A 28 7.82 -1.33 -8.56
C SER A 28 8.81 -0.85 -9.62
N VAL A 29 10.02 -0.43 -9.23
CA VAL A 29 11.07 0.01 -10.17
C VAL A 29 11.54 -1.13 -11.07
N LEU A 30 11.72 -2.32 -10.50
CA LEU A 30 12.06 -3.53 -11.26
C LEU A 30 10.95 -3.88 -12.26
N GLN A 31 9.68 -3.77 -11.87
CA GLN A 31 8.54 -4.00 -12.75
C GLN A 31 8.50 -3.00 -13.91
N THR A 32 8.75 -1.71 -13.65
CA THR A 32 8.82 -0.69 -14.70
C THR A 32 10.00 -0.95 -15.63
N THR A 33 11.16 -1.30 -15.09
CA THR A 33 12.36 -1.62 -15.89
C THR A 33 12.12 -2.85 -16.78
N ALA A 34 11.51 -3.90 -16.24
CA ALA A 34 11.13 -5.08 -17.00
C ALA A 34 10.14 -4.75 -18.14
N SER A 35 9.17 -3.85 -17.89
CA SER A 35 8.26 -3.37 -18.93
C SER A 35 8.98 -2.65 -20.08
N VAL A 36 9.97 -1.81 -19.75
CA VAL A 36 10.80 -1.11 -20.76
C VAL A 36 11.63 -2.11 -21.56
N MET A 37 12.32 -3.02 -20.88
CA MET A 37 13.14 -4.04 -21.53
C MET A 37 12.29 -4.96 -22.42
N GLY A 38 11.12 -5.38 -21.95
CA GLY A 38 10.18 -6.18 -22.74
C GLY A 38 9.71 -5.44 -23.99
N GLY A 39 9.42 -4.13 -23.88
CA GLY A 39 9.05 -3.31 -25.03
C GLY A 39 10.16 -3.16 -26.07
N ILE A 40 11.42 -3.04 -25.63
CA ILE A 40 12.60 -2.98 -26.52
C ILE A 40 12.81 -4.32 -27.20
N LEU A 41 12.81 -5.42 -26.43
CA LEU A 41 12.99 -6.77 -26.94
C LEU A 41 11.90 -7.14 -27.95
N ALA A 42 10.65 -6.81 -27.65
CA ALA A 42 9.53 -7.00 -28.57
C ALA A 42 9.73 -6.20 -29.87
N GLY A 43 10.20 -4.95 -29.79
CA GLY A 43 10.47 -4.13 -30.98
C GLY A 43 11.60 -4.68 -31.87
N LEU A 44 12.68 -5.18 -31.27
CA LEU A 44 13.81 -5.76 -32.01
C LEU A 44 13.46 -7.07 -32.73
N ILE A 45 12.55 -7.84 -32.12
CA ILE A 45 12.27 -9.21 -32.53
C ILE A 45 10.96 -9.30 -33.36
N HIS A 46 10.19 -8.20 -33.47
CA HIS A 46 8.89 -8.19 -34.16
C HIS A 46 8.94 -8.59 -35.64
N ASP A 47 10.03 -8.31 -36.34
CA ASP A 47 10.21 -8.64 -37.75
C ASP A 47 10.60 -10.11 -37.98
N GLN A 48 11.10 -10.80 -36.95
CA GLN A 48 11.71 -12.13 -37.06
C GLN A 48 10.87 -13.25 -36.43
N ILE A 49 9.99 -12.92 -35.49
CA ILE A 49 9.20 -13.90 -34.72
C ILE A 49 7.71 -13.68 -34.99
N GLY A 50 7.04 -14.73 -35.44
CA GLY A 50 5.59 -14.73 -35.58
C GLY A 50 4.86 -14.55 -34.24
N ILE A 51 3.66 -14.01 -34.27
CA ILE A 51 2.87 -13.75 -33.06
C ILE A 51 2.68 -15.02 -32.20
N SER A 52 2.51 -16.18 -32.84
CA SER A 52 2.35 -17.47 -32.13
C SER A 52 3.58 -17.83 -31.28
N THR A 53 4.78 -17.72 -31.84
CA THR A 53 6.01 -18.06 -31.13
C THR A 53 6.32 -17.06 -30.03
N ALA A 54 5.91 -15.79 -30.18
CA ALA A 54 6.01 -14.80 -29.10
C ALA A 54 5.11 -15.17 -27.90
N ILE A 55 3.88 -15.65 -28.15
CA ILE A 55 2.97 -16.13 -27.11
C ILE A 55 3.56 -17.36 -26.40
N ASP A 56 4.16 -18.29 -27.15
CA ASP A 56 4.79 -19.48 -26.58
C ASP A 56 5.97 -19.12 -25.67
N ILE A 57 6.79 -18.13 -26.05
CA ILE A 57 7.89 -17.59 -25.23
C ILE A 57 7.35 -16.95 -23.94
N GLU A 58 6.28 -16.15 -24.04
CA GLU A 58 5.63 -15.55 -22.87
C GLU A 58 5.10 -16.63 -21.91
N LEU A 59 4.44 -17.66 -22.44
CA LEU A 59 3.92 -18.78 -21.66
C LEU A 59 5.05 -19.56 -20.97
N ALA A 60 6.19 -19.75 -21.65
CA ALA A 60 7.37 -20.38 -21.08
C ALA A 60 7.96 -19.57 -19.91
N PHE A 61 8.05 -18.23 -20.03
CA PHE A 61 8.49 -17.37 -18.92
C PHE A 61 7.54 -17.41 -17.73
N ILE A 62 6.22 -17.40 -17.98
CA ILE A 62 5.21 -17.53 -16.92
C ILE A 62 5.31 -18.90 -16.24
N ALA A 63 5.48 -19.98 -17.01
CA ALA A 63 5.65 -21.33 -16.48
C ALA A 63 6.93 -21.47 -15.64
N LEU A 64 8.05 -20.92 -16.10
CA LEU A 64 9.31 -20.86 -15.35
C LEU A 64 9.14 -20.07 -14.04
N GLY A 65 8.47 -18.93 -14.09
CA GLY A 65 8.13 -18.14 -12.91
C GLY A 65 7.29 -18.94 -11.92
N PHE A 66 6.27 -19.67 -12.40
CA PHE A 66 5.43 -20.53 -11.58
C PHE A 66 6.20 -21.71 -10.95
N LEU A 67 7.08 -22.36 -11.69
CA LEU A 67 7.94 -23.42 -11.15
C LEU A 67 8.89 -22.86 -10.09
N TYR A 68 9.46 -21.67 -10.32
CA TYR A 68 10.32 -21.01 -9.34
C TYR A 68 9.56 -20.67 -8.05
N THR A 69 8.34 -20.14 -8.14
CA THR A 69 7.54 -19.84 -6.95
C THR A 69 7.16 -21.10 -6.18
N LEU A 70 6.84 -22.20 -6.87
CA LEU A 70 6.51 -23.48 -6.23
C LEU A 70 7.68 -24.10 -5.45
N PHE A 71 8.88 -24.10 -6.03
CA PHE A 71 10.02 -24.80 -5.42
C PHE A 71 10.82 -23.93 -4.45
N ARG A 72 10.89 -22.61 -4.68
CA ARG A 72 11.86 -21.76 -3.98
C ARG A 72 11.24 -20.87 -2.91
N ILE A 73 9.96 -20.52 -3.00
CA ILE A 73 9.33 -19.64 -2.02
C ILE A 73 8.83 -20.47 -0.83
N PRO A 74 9.46 -20.36 0.36
CA PRO A 74 8.99 -21.06 1.54
C PRO A 74 7.61 -20.54 1.95
N GLN A 75 6.66 -21.44 2.12
CA GLN A 75 5.34 -21.09 2.66
C GLN A 75 5.49 -20.82 4.16
N ASN A 76 5.08 -19.62 4.60
CA ASN A 76 5.17 -19.27 6.02
C ASN A 76 4.34 -20.26 6.88
N PRO A 77 4.90 -20.81 7.97
CA PRO A 77 4.25 -21.84 8.79
C PRO A 77 2.95 -21.38 9.47
N GLY A 78 2.75 -20.07 9.65
CA GLY A 78 1.49 -19.52 10.17
C GLY A 78 0.28 -19.72 9.24
N LEU A 79 0.50 -19.72 7.91
CA LEU A 79 -0.53 -20.07 6.93
C LEU A 79 -0.80 -21.57 6.91
N GLN A 80 0.22 -22.42 7.11
CA GLN A 80 0.04 -23.85 7.24
C GLN A 80 -0.80 -24.21 8.47
N GLU A 81 -0.67 -23.51 9.60
CA GLU A 81 -1.49 -23.77 10.79
C GLU A 81 -2.96 -23.32 10.59
N LEU A 82 -3.18 -22.23 9.84
CA LEU A 82 -4.52 -21.78 9.42
C LEU A 82 -5.15 -22.76 8.41
N GLU A 83 -4.38 -23.22 7.42
CA GLU A 83 -4.79 -24.26 6.47
C GLU A 83 -5.00 -25.60 7.16
N ARG A 84 -4.21 -25.93 8.18
CA ARG A 84 -4.38 -27.15 8.98
C ARG A 84 -5.67 -27.09 9.79
N ARG A 85 -5.99 -25.95 10.43
CA ARG A 85 -7.30 -25.74 11.08
C ARG A 85 -8.46 -25.84 10.09
N ASN A 86 -8.33 -25.22 8.92
CA ASN A 86 -9.37 -25.28 7.88
C ASN A 86 -9.51 -26.71 7.32
N ARG A 87 -8.41 -27.40 7.01
CA ARG A 87 -8.39 -28.80 6.56
C ARG A 87 -8.97 -29.77 7.58
N VAL A 88 -8.70 -29.60 8.87
CA VAL A 88 -9.30 -30.44 9.93
C VAL A 88 -10.84 -30.31 9.91
N THR A 89 -11.37 -29.17 9.50
CA THR A 89 -12.81 -28.96 9.32
C THR A 89 -13.33 -29.57 8.01
N THR A 90 -12.49 -29.66 6.97
CA THR A 90 -12.88 -30.13 5.62
C THR A 90 -12.66 -31.64 5.39
N ILE A 91 -11.90 -32.35 6.22
CA ILE A 91 -11.62 -33.80 6.06
C ILE A 91 -12.89 -34.68 6.16
N THR A 92 -14.05 -34.14 6.54
CA THR A 92 -15.33 -34.87 6.54
C THR A 92 -16.02 -34.98 5.16
N SER A 93 -15.47 -34.48 4.04
CA SER A 93 -16.15 -34.65 2.74
C SER A 93 -15.26 -35.08 1.56
N GLN A 94 -15.55 -36.27 1.06
CA GLN A 94 -14.86 -37.03 0.01
C GLN A 94 -15.18 -36.61 -1.45
N SER A 95 -14.27 -37.06 -2.32
CA SER A 95 -14.43 -37.51 -3.72
C SER A 95 -14.27 -36.50 -4.88
N SER A 96 -13.37 -36.88 -5.80
CA SER A 96 -12.68 -36.04 -6.79
C SER A 96 -13.51 -35.56 -8.01
N VAL A 97 -14.82 -35.81 -8.08
CA VAL A 97 -15.69 -35.27 -9.15
C VAL A 97 -16.58 -34.12 -8.64
N LYS A 98 -16.76 -33.98 -7.32
CA LYS A 98 -17.28 -32.76 -6.68
C LYS A 98 -16.28 -31.60 -6.68
N LYS A 99 -15.04 -31.80 -7.16
CA LYS A 99 -13.94 -30.83 -7.11
C LYS A 99 -14.20 -29.54 -7.88
N VAL A 100 -14.89 -29.55 -9.02
CA VAL A 100 -15.15 -28.30 -9.78
C VAL A 100 -16.29 -27.50 -9.17
N LYS A 101 -17.41 -28.13 -8.80
CA LYS A 101 -18.50 -27.45 -8.06
C LYS A 101 -18.06 -27.02 -6.66
N GLY A 102 -17.24 -27.82 -6.00
CA GLY A 102 -16.60 -27.49 -4.72
C GLY A 102 -15.64 -26.32 -4.88
N PHE A 103 -14.77 -26.34 -5.89
CA PHE A 103 -13.86 -25.23 -6.19
C PHE A 103 -14.61 -23.93 -6.52
N VAL A 104 -15.66 -23.98 -7.34
CA VAL A 104 -16.51 -22.80 -7.59
C VAL A 104 -17.19 -22.34 -6.30
N GLY A 105 -17.64 -23.26 -5.45
CA GLY A 105 -18.17 -22.96 -4.12
C GLY A 105 -17.13 -22.27 -3.22
N ASP A 106 -15.90 -22.75 -3.19
CA ASP A 106 -14.78 -22.21 -2.43
C ASP A 106 -14.37 -20.83 -2.95
N VAL A 107 -14.34 -20.62 -4.27
CA VAL A 107 -14.09 -19.32 -4.89
C VAL A 107 -15.20 -18.33 -4.55
N VAL A 108 -16.48 -18.75 -4.61
CA VAL A 108 -17.62 -17.91 -4.22
C VAL A 108 -17.58 -17.59 -2.72
N MET A 109 -17.17 -18.53 -1.88
CA MET A 109 -16.98 -18.33 -0.44
C MET A 109 -15.84 -17.34 -0.18
N LEU A 110 -14.69 -17.50 -0.83
CA LEU A 110 -13.56 -16.58 -0.75
C LEU A 110 -13.97 -15.17 -1.20
N TYR A 111 -14.74 -15.06 -2.27
CA TYR A 111 -15.28 -13.79 -2.75
C TYR A 111 -16.23 -13.15 -1.72
N LYS A 112 -17.14 -13.93 -1.12
CA LYS A 112 -18.00 -13.47 -0.02
C LYS A 112 -17.20 -13.02 1.19
N ASP A 113 -16.14 -13.74 1.55
CA ASP A 113 -15.25 -13.39 2.66
C ASP A 113 -14.46 -12.11 2.37
N CYS A 114 -14.00 -11.90 1.13
CA CYS A 114 -13.39 -10.65 0.69
C CYS A 114 -14.38 -9.47 0.78
N LEU A 115 -15.61 -9.65 0.29
CA LEU A 115 -16.69 -8.65 0.42
C LEU A 115 -17.04 -8.36 1.88
N HIS A 116 -17.10 -9.40 2.71
CA HIS A 116 -17.34 -9.27 4.14
C HIS A 116 -16.20 -8.50 4.82
N THR A 117 -14.95 -8.76 4.45
CA THR A 117 -13.76 -8.04 4.95
C THR A 117 -13.84 -6.54 4.63
N TYR A 118 -14.34 -6.16 3.45
CA TYR A 118 -14.59 -4.75 3.10
C TYR A 118 -15.83 -4.14 3.78
N ARG A 119 -16.84 -4.96 4.11
CA ARG A 119 -18.08 -4.52 4.77
C ARG A 119 -18.03 -4.57 6.30
N ARG A 120 -17.01 -5.20 6.90
CA ARG A 120 -16.83 -5.30 8.34
C ARG A 120 -16.74 -3.92 8.97
N LYS A 121 -17.49 -3.68 10.05
CA LYS A 121 -17.40 -2.43 10.81
C LYS A 121 -16.04 -2.38 11.51
N ARG A 122 -15.23 -1.36 11.17
CA ARG A 122 -13.95 -1.08 11.83
C ARG A 122 -14.09 0.12 12.75
N VAL A 123 -13.26 0.18 13.79
CA VAL A 123 -13.21 1.30 14.73
C VAL A 123 -12.75 2.58 14.01
N GLY A 124 -13.39 3.72 14.34
CA GLY A 124 -13.08 5.02 13.76
C GLY A 124 -13.33 5.11 12.24
N HIS A 125 -12.51 5.90 11.54
CA HIS A 125 -12.63 6.15 10.10
C HIS A 125 -11.82 5.17 9.23
N ARG A 126 -11.24 4.11 9.82
CA ARG A 126 -10.35 3.16 9.12
C ARG A 126 -10.99 2.48 7.90
N ARG A 127 -12.30 2.25 7.93
CA ARG A 127 -13.03 1.73 6.77
C ARG A 127 -13.01 2.73 5.62
N ALA A 128 -13.25 4.01 5.89
CA ALA A 128 -13.18 5.06 4.88
C ALA A 128 -11.76 5.21 4.33
N PHE A 129 -10.73 5.12 5.17
CA PHE A 129 -9.32 5.15 4.72
C PHE A 129 -9.03 4.02 3.73
N MET A 130 -9.44 2.79 4.03
CA MET A 130 -9.30 1.67 3.09
C MET A 130 -9.99 1.96 1.76
N PHE A 131 -11.28 2.32 1.76
CA PHE A 131 -12.00 2.55 0.50
C PHE A 131 -11.40 3.69 -0.32
N ILE A 132 -11.10 4.83 0.31
CA ILE A 132 -10.54 5.99 -0.38
C ILE A 132 -9.18 5.62 -0.97
N THR A 133 -8.30 4.98 -0.20
CA THR A 133 -6.96 4.63 -0.69
C THR A 133 -7.01 3.56 -1.79
N VAL A 134 -7.93 2.59 -1.73
CA VAL A 134 -8.17 1.62 -2.82
C VAL A 134 -8.63 2.33 -4.09
N ILE A 135 -9.62 3.22 -3.99
CA ILE A 135 -10.14 3.98 -5.14
C ILE A 135 -9.05 4.86 -5.76
N VAL A 136 -8.25 5.52 -4.93
CA VAL A 136 -7.13 6.35 -5.35
C VAL A 136 -6.07 5.52 -6.07
N LEU A 137 -5.75 4.33 -5.57
CA LEU A 137 -4.81 3.44 -6.22
C LEU A 137 -5.35 2.96 -7.58
N MET A 138 -6.65 2.60 -7.64
CA MET A 138 -7.31 2.23 -8.90
C MET A 138 -7.26 3.38 -9.91
N LEU A 139 -7.61 4.60 -9.50
CA LEU A 139 -7.54 5.78 -10.36
C LEU A 139 -6.11 6.06 -10.83
N THR A 140 -5.12 5.89 -9.95
CA THR A 140 -3.71 6.09 -10.31
C THR A 140 -3.27 5.06 -11.35
N TYR A 141 -3.68 3.80 -11.19
CA TYR A 141 -3.38 2.73 -12.16
C TYR A 141 -4.04 2.99 -13.53
N THR A 142 -5.30 3.42 -13.56
CA THR A 142 -5.98 3.75 -14.83
C THR A 142 -5.42 4.98 -15.51
N THR A 143 -4.71 5.84 -14.76
CA THR A 143 -4.15 7.10 -15.25
C THR A 143 -2.69 7.03 -15.68
N GLN A 144 -2.02 5.89 -15.50
CA GLN A 144 -0.66 5.70 -16.01
C GLN A 144 -0.66 5.76 -17.55
N VAL A 145 -0.09 6.85 -18.05
CA VAL A 145 -0.06 7.22 -19.47
C VAL A 145 0.95 6.38 -20.27
N GLU A 146 1.96 5.83 -19.60
CA GLU A 146 3.13 5.18 -20.23
C GLU A 146 2.85 3.77 -20.73
N THR A 147 1.87 3.08 -20.14
CA THR A 147 1.50 1.73 -20.56
C THR A 147 0.79 1.78 -21.92
N ARG A 148 1.47 1.26 -22.95
CA ARG A 148 0.94 1.07 -24.33
C ARG A 148 -0.42 0.37 -24.41
N THR A 149 -0.87 -0.24 -23.32
CA THR A 149 -2.11 -1.00 -23.18
C THR A 149 -3.23 -0.27 -22.44
N THR A 150 -3.00 0.89 -21.81
CA THR A 150 -4.11 1.60 -21.12
C THR A 150 -5.05 2.27 -22.13
N GLY A 151 -6.31 2.46 -21.70
CA GLY A 151 -7.26 3.32 -22.40
C GLY A 151 -6.69 4.68 -22.80
N ILE A 152 -5.88 5.25 -21.90
CA ILE A 152 -5.16 6.50 -22.13
C ILE A 152 -4.02 6.32 -23.14
N GLY A 153 -3.30 5.21 -23.15
CA GLY A 153 -2.32 4.87 -24.19
C GLY A 153 -2.92 4.94 -25.60
N SER A 154 -4.13 4.41 -25.79
CA SER A 154 -4.85 4.53 -27.06
C SER A 154 -5.28 5.98 -27.36
N VAL A 155 -5.73 6.73 -26.34
CA VAL A 155 -6.12 8.14 -26.50
C VAL A 155 -4.91 9.02 -26.79
N ILE A 156 -3.77 8.82 -26.13
CA ILE A 156 -2.55 9.60 -26.36
C ILE A 156 -1.98 9.32 -27.74
N ASN A 157 -2.02 8.07 -28.20
CA ASN A 157 -1.67 7.74 -29.59
C ASN A 157 -2.57 8.53 -30.55
N ASN A 158 -3.89 8.54 -30.35
CA ASN A 158 -4.78 9.34 -31.20
C ASN A 158 -4.61 10.86 -31.03
N TYR A 159 -4.24 11.33 -29.85
CA TYR A 159 -4.00 12.75 -29.54
C TYR A 159 -2.74 13.28 -30.22
N VAL A 160 -1.70 12.45 -30.20
CA VAL A 160 -0.39 12.73 -30.77
C VAL A 160 -0.38 12.49 -32.29
N PHE A 161 -1.05 11.46 -32.79
CA PHE A 161 -1.03 11.14 -34.23
C PHE A 161 -2.11 11.88 -35.06
N ARG A 162 -3.17 12.43 -34.45
CA ARG A 162 -4.40 12.78 -35.18
C ARG A 162 -4.90 14.22 -35.02
N ARG A 163 -4.05 15.17 -34.63
CA ARG A 163 -4.41 16.61 -34.73
C ARG A 163 -4.05 17.14 -36.12
N THR A 164 -5.07 17.32 -36.96
CA THR A 164 -4.99 17.75 -38.37
C THR A 164 -5.05 19.28 -38.55
N GLU A 165 -4.94 20.09 -37.51
CA GLU A 165 -4.90 21.56 -37.63
C GLU A 165 -3.50 22.08 -37.29
N THR A 166 -2.84 22.62 -38.33
CA THR A 166 -1.74 23.62 -38.47
C THR A 166 -0.80 24.04 -37.31
N THR A 167 -0.99 23.58 -36.08
CA THR A 167 -0.21 23.88 -34.86
C THR A 167 -0.08 22.65 -33.94
N ALA A 168 0.04 21.45 -34.51
CA ALA A 168 0.01 20.20 -33.77
C ALA A 168 1.31 19.40 -33.84
N LEU A 169 1.63 18.69 -32.75
CA LEU A 169 2.73 17.75 -32.64
C LEU A 169 2.55 16.61 -33.65
N GLY A 170 3.06 16.76 -34.87
CA GLY A 170 3.02 15.74 -35.93
C GLY A 170 3.99 14.59 -35.66
N TRP A 171 3.88 13.96 -34.49
CA TRP A 171 4.82 12.94 -34.03
C TRP A 171 4.73 11.68 -34.85
N ASN A 172 5.90 11.13 -35.16
CA ASN A 172 6.02 9.80 -35.73
C ASN A 172 6.10 8.75 -34.61
N THR A 173 6.01 7.47 -34.96
CA THR A 173 6.14 6.35 -33.99
C THR A 173 7.47 6.42 -33.22
N LYS A 174 8.52 6.99 -33.83
CA LYS A 174 9.81 7.24 -33.19
C LYS A 174 9.74 8.27 -32.05
N ASP A 175 9.07 9.40 -32.28
CA ASP A 175 8.97 10.48 -31.28
C ASP A 175 8.15 10.06 -30.07
N LEU A 176 7.06 9.33 -30.30
CA LEU A 176 6.29 8.68 -29.25
C LEU A 176 7.14 7.64 -28.48
N GLY A 177 8.03 6.93 -29.18
CA GLY A 177 9.00 6.01 -28.58
C GLY A 177 9.97 6.73 -27.63
N TYR A 178 10.56 7.84 -28.08
CA TYR A 178 11.43 8.68 -27.25
C TYR A 178 10.69 9.27 -26.05
N TRP A 179 9.49 9.80 -26.26
CA TRP A 179 8.66 10.32 -25.18
C TRP A 179 8.35 9.26 -24.12
N ASN A 180 7.93 8.06 -24.52
CA ASN A 180 7.70 6.96 -23.58
C ASN A 180 8.98 6.53 -22.86
N GLY A 181 10.11 6.44 -23.58
CA GLY A 181 11.41 6.11 -22.99
C GLY A 181 11.81 7.11 -21.91
N THR A 182 11.69 8.41 -22.18
CA THR A 182 11.95 9.45 -21.18
C THR A 182 10.98 9.40 -20.00
N GLY A 183 9.70 9.08 -20.24
CA GLY A 183 8.69 8.90 -19.20
C GLY A 183 9.08 7.79 -18.22
N TYR A 184 9.39 6.60 -18.72
CA TYR A 184 9.81 5.48 -17.89
C TYR A 184 11.10 5.75 -17.13
N LEU A 185 12.10 6.40 -17.76
CA LEU A 185 13.34 6.79 -17.09
C LEU A 185 13.07 7.78 -15.95
N MET A 186 12.23 8.80 -16.20
CA MET A 186 11.83 9.76 -15.16
C MET A 186 11.04 9.10 -14.05
N LEU A 187 10.18 8.12 -14.35
CA LEU A 187 9.43 7.37 -13.36
C LEU A 187 10.34 6.52 -12.46
N ILE A 188 11.29 5.80 -13.07
CA ILE A 188 12.30 5.00 -12.34
C ILE A 188 13.12 5.92 -11.43
N PHE A 189 13.66 7.00 -12.00
CA PHE A 189 14.48 7.97 -11.27
C PHE A 189 13.69 8.62 -10.12
N GLY A 190 12.49 9.15 -10.40
CA GLY A 190 11.68 9.84 -9.40
C GLY A 190 11.17 8.92 -8.30
N THR A 191 10.91 7.64 -8.60
CA THR A 191 10.53 6.65 -7.57
C THR A 191 11.72 6.33 -6.66
N LEU A 192 12.90 6.02 -7.21
CA LEU A 192 14.09 5.74 -6.41
C LEU A 192 14.51 6.96 -5.58
N PHE A 193 14.61 8.13 -6.23
CA PHE A 193 14.96 9.39 -5.59
C PHE A 193 13.94 9.74 -4.50
N GLY A 194 12.65 9.63 -4.80
CA GLY A 194 11.59 9.91 -3.84
C GLY A 194 11.62 8.99 -2.62
N LEU A 195 11.90 7.69 -2.80
CA LEU A 195 12.04 6.77 -1.67
C LEU A 195 13.28 7.09 -0.82
N VAL A 196 14.43 7.41 -1.44
CA VAL A 196 15.63 7.77 -0.69
C VAL A 196 15.43 9.10 0.06
N VAL A 197 14.92 10.13 -0.62
CA VAL A 197 14.83 11.48 -0.05
C VAL A 197 13.64 11.60 0.91
N PHE A 198 12.43 11.26 0.46
CA PHE A 198 11.24 11.45 1.30
C PHE A 198 11.14 10.39 2.39
N LYS A 199 11.46 9.12 2.10
CA LYS A 199 11.30 8.04 3.08
C LYS A 199 12.55 7.80 3.93
N LYS A 200 13.74 7.68 3.33
CA LYS A 200 14.97 7.39 4.10
C LYS A 200 15.56 8.61 4.79
N TRP A 201 15.57 9.79 4.16
CA TRP A 201 16.16 10.99 4.75
C TRP A 201 15.17 11.81 5.58
N MET A 202 13.97 12.08 5.06
CA MET A 202 12.99 12.92 5.74
C MET A 202 11.95 12.17 6.58
N ASN A 203 11.95 10.82 6.51
CA ASN A 203 11.06 9.93 7.26
C ASN A 203 9.58 10.33 7.15
N PHE A 204 9.14 10.70 5.95
CA PHE A 204 7.76 11.08 5.68
C PHE A 204 6.80 9.91 5.87
N ARG A 205 5.57 10.27 6.24
CA ARG A 205 4.45 9.35 6.36
C ARG A 205 4.03 8.80 5.01
N GLU A 206 3.50 7.59 4.98
CA GLU A 206 3.02 6.94 3.76
C GLU A 206 1.96 7.79 3.05
N THR A 207 1.02 8.37 3.81
CA THR A 207 -0.02 9.27 3.28
C THR A 207 0.55 10.52 2.60
N THR A 208 1.68 11.05 3.07
CA THR A 208 2.35 12.21 2.44
C THR A 208 2.99 11.80 1.11
N LEU A 209 3.62 10.61 1.04
CA LEU A 209 4.17 10.08 -0.20
C LEU A 209 3.08 9.88 -1.26
N ILE A 210 1.91 9.36 -0.85
CA ILE A 210 0.75 9.21 -1.74
C ILE A 210 0.31 10.57 -2.28
N LEU A 211 0.20 11.60 -1.43
CA LEU A 211 -0.18 12.95 -1.87
C LEU A 211 0.82 13.55 -2.87
N ILE A 212 2.13 13.41 -2.62
CA ILE A 212 3.17 13.89 -3.53
C ILE A 212 3.04 13.19 -4.90
N GLY A 213 2.86 11.88 -4.91
CA GLY A 213 2.72 11.11 -6.14
C GLY A 213 1.47 11.47 -6.94
N ILE A 214 0.32 11.66 -6.28
CA ILE A 214 -0.92 12.09 -6.95
C ILE A 214 -0.76 13.51 -7.50
N ALA A 215 -0.25 14.45 -6.71
CA ALA A 215 -0.05 15.83 -7.16
C ALA A 215 0.87 15.91 -8.39
N SER A 216 1.96 15.15 -8.38
CA SER A 216 2.89 15.03 -9.51
C SER A 216 2.21 14.43 -10.75
N SER A 217 1.40 13.38 -10.58
CA SER A 217 0.61 12.77 -11.66
C SER A 217 -0.47 13.70 -12.23
N THR A 218 -1.15 14.46 -11.37
CA THR A 218 -2.16 15.45 -11.78
C THR A 218 -1.54 16.57 -12.57
N LEU A 219 -0.42 17.12 -12.10
CA LEU A 219 0.26 18.19 -12.80
C LEU A 219 0.79 17.71 -14.16
N ARG A 220 1.36 16.50 -14.24
CA ARG A 220 1.73 15.86 -15.52
C ARG A 220 0.54 15.81 -16.47
N THR A 221 -0.62 15.35 -16.00
CA THR A 221 -1.81 15.18 -16.83
C THR A 221 -2.36 16.51 -17.32
N ILE A 222 -2.33 17.55 -16.48
CA ILE A 222 -2.72 18.91 -16.86
C ILE A 222 -1.80 19.43 -17.98
N ILE A 223 -0.48 19.30 -17.81
CA ILE A 223 0.51 19.76 -18.80
C ILE A 223 0.28 19.06 -20.15
N ILE A 224 0.03 17.75 -20.15
CA ILE A 224 -0.29 16.99 -21.39
C ILE A 224 -1.57 17.52 -22.05
N GLY A 225 -2.60 17.80 -21.25
CA GLY A 225 -3.88 18.31 -21.74
C GLY A 225 -3.80 19.69 -22.40
N VAL A 226 -2.87 20.55 -21.95
CA VAL A 226 -2.64 21.89 -22.51
C VAL A 226 -1.43 21.96 -23.44
N ALA A 227 -0.75 20.84 -23.69
CA ALA A 227 0.47 20.81 -24.48
C ALA A 227 0.20 21.20 -25.93
N VAL A 228 0.92 22.25 -26.37
CA VAL A 228 0.95 22.72 -27.76
C VAL A 228 2.26 22.32 -28.44
N ASN A 229 3.37 22.30 -27.68
CA ASN A 229 4.71 22.03 -28.18
C ASN A 229 5.28 20.71 -27.62
N ASP A 230 6.17 20.08 -28.39
CA ASP A 230 6.86 18.84 -28.04
C ASP A 230 7.57 18.90 -26.69
N TRP A 231 8.28 19.99 -26.41
CA TRP A 231 9.02 20.15 -25.16
C TRP A 231 8.10 20.11 -23.93
N MET A 232 6.83 20.53 -24.05
CA MET A 232 5.87 20.51 -22.95
C MET A 232 5.53 19.07 -22.55
N MET A 233 5.50 18.15 -23.51
CA MET A 233 5.28 16.73 -23.26
C MET A 233 6.45 16.09 -22.51
N TYR A 234 7.70 16.47 -22.83
CA TYR A 234 8.87 16.03 -22.09
C TYR A 234 8.94 16.68 -20.69
N ALA A 235 8.58 17.96 -20.58
CA ALA A 235 8.46 18.64 -19.29
C ALA A 235 7.42 17.97 -18.39
N ALA A 236 6.29 17.51 -18.96
CA ALA A 236 5.28 16.76 -18.23
C ALA A 236 5.83 15.48 -17.59
N ASN A 237 6.71 14.75 -18.30
CA ASN A 237 7.38 13.56 -17.74
C ASN A 237 8.29 13.92 -16.57
N GLY A 238 9.03 15.03 -16.66
CA GLY A 238 9.87 15.52 -15.56
C GLY A 238 9.05 15.91 -14.32
N VAL A 239 7.95 16.64 -14.51
CA VAL A 239 7.06 17.06 -13.42
C VAL A 239 6.32 15.88 -12.80
N GLY A 240 6.01 14.86 -13.60
CA GLY A 240 5.34 13.63 -13.20
C GLY A 240 6.23 12.53 -12.62
N CYS A 241 7.53 12.80 -12.38
CA CYS A 241 8.50 11.77 -12.00
C CYS A 241 8.15 11.04 -10.68
N PHE A 242 7.41 11.68 -9.77
CA PHE A 242 7.04 11.12 -8.47
C PHE A 242 5.77 10.26 -8.49
N ALA A 243 5.09 10.11 -9.64
CA ALA A 243 3.87 9.32 -9.75
C ALA A 243 4.06 7.86 -9.31
N GLY A 244 5.28 7.31 -9.45
CA GLY A 244 5.60 5.92 -9.06
C GLY A 244 5.69 5.69 -7.55
N LEU A 245 5.66 6.73 -6.72
CA LEU A 245 5.64 6.59 -5.25
C LEU A 245 4.28 6.12 -4.70
N VAL A 246 3.20 6.30 -5.46
CA VAL A 246 1.84 6.02 -4.97
C VAL A 246 1.67 4.54 -4.63
N GLN A 247 2.05 3.63 -5.54
CA GLN A 247 1.89 2.19 -5.36
C GLN A 247 2.56 1.66 -4.09
N PRO A 248 3.87 1.85 -3.86
CA PRO A 248 4.54 1.33 -2.66
C PRO A 248 4.02 1.98 -1.36
N ALA A 249 3.70 3.28 -1.39
CA ALA A 249 3.17 3.98 -0.22
C ALA A 249 1.75 3.52 0.14
N VAL A 250 0.88 3.25 -0.84
CA VAL A 250 -0.44 2.66 -0.60
C VAL A 250 -0.31 1.27 -0.01
N VAL A 251 0.61 0.45 -0.54
CA VAL A 251 0.81 -0.91 -0.02
C VAL A 251 1.15 -0.87 1.46
N SER A 252 2.13 -0.04 1.82
CA SER A 252 2.52 0.12 3.22
C SER A 252 1.45 0.77 4.08
N PHE A 253 0.67 1.73 3.56
CA PHE A 253 -0.41 2.33 4.34
C PHE A 253 -1.54 1.32 4.61
N MET A 254 -1.82 0.43 3.65
CA MET A 254 -2.83 -0.62 3.84
C MET A 254 -2.46 -1.59 4.95
N THR A 255 -1.19 -1.97 5.09
CA THR A 255 -0.78 -2.88 6.17
C THR A 255 -0.94 -2.27 7.57
N GLN A 256 -0.93 -0.94 7.67
CA GLN A 256 -1.18 -0.23 8.93
C GLN A 256 -2.67 -0.08 9.26
N VAL A 257 -3.55 -0.09 8.25
CA VAL A 257 -5.00 0.09 8.41
C VAL A 257 -5.73 -1.26 8.53
N VAL A 258 -5.14 -2.32 8.00
CA VAL A 258 -5.76 -3.65 7.81
C VAL A 258 -4.98 -4.70 8.57
N ALA A 259 -5.68 -5.69 9.15
CA ALA A 259 -5.05 -6.83 9.80
C ALA A 259 -4.22 -7.65 8.82
N GLY A 260 -3.05 -8.13 9.25
CA GLY A 260 -2.16 -8.98 8.45
C GLY A 260 -2.91 -10.11 7.74
N SER A 261 -3.82 -10.78 8.45
CA SER A 261 -4.66 -11.87 7.91
C SER A 261 -5.67 -11.43 6.84
N GLU A 262 -6.02 -10.15 6.77
CA GLU A 262 -6.98 -9.54 5.84
C GLU A 262 -6.28 -8.82 4.66
N ILE A 263 -4.96 -8.61 4.70
CA ILE A 263 -4.18 -7.88 3.68
C ILE A 263 -4.31 -8.55 2.31
N GLY A 264 -3.99 -9.85 2.21
CA GLY A 264 -4.05 -10.58 0.94
C GLY A 264 -5.46 -10.58 0.33
N ARG A 265 -6.50 -10.71 1.16
CA ARG A 265 -7.91 -10.64 0.73
C ARG A 265 -8.28 -9.25 0.20
N THR A 266 -7.77 -8.22 0.87
CA THR A 266 -7.99 -6.81 0.48
C THR A 266 -7.34 -6.53 -0.87
N PHE A 267 -6.09 -6.94 -1.05
CA PHE A 267 -5.37 -6.79 -2.32
C PHE A 267 -5.99 -7.60 -3.46
N ALA A 268 -6.48 -8.82 -3.19
CA ALA A 268 -7.17 -9.61 -4.21
C ALA A 268 -8.42 -8.89 -4.76
N LEU A 269 -9.27 -8.35 -3.87
CA LEU A 269 -10.46 -7.60 -4.31
C LEU A 269 -10.09 -6.28 -5.01
N PHE A 270 -9.04 -5.60 -4.54
CA PHE A 270 -8.47 -4.45 -5.24
C PHE A 270 -8.06 -4.82 -6.67
N GLY A 271 -7.32 -5.91 -6.85
CA GLY A 271 -6.86 -6.32 -8.16
C GLY A 271 -8.02 -6.59 -9.12
N ILE A 272 -9.08 -7.30 -8.66
CA ILE A 272 -10.27 -7.56 -9.47
C ILE A 272 -10.96 -6.25 -9.86
N GLY A 273 -11.10 -5.32 -8.90
CA GLY A 273 -11.69 -4.02 -9.17
C GLY A 273 -10.84 -3.14 -10.08
N ALA A 274 -9.52 -3.21 -9.98
CA ALA A 274 -8.58 -2.48 -10.83
C ALA A 274 -8.63 -2.99 -12.28
N ASP A 275 -8.67 -4.31 -12.47
CA ASP A 275 -8.81 -4.92 -13.79
C ASP A 275 -10.17 -4.56 -14.43
N ALA A 276 -11.26 -4.55 -13.65
CA ALA A 276 -12.57 -4.09 -14.12
C ALA A 276 -12.59 -2.58 -14.45
N ALA A 277 -11.99 -1.75 -13.61
CA ALA A 277 -11.85 -0.32 -13.83
C ALA A 277 -10.99 -0.03 -15.08
N PHE A 278 -9.96 -0.82 -15.33
CA PHE A 278 -9.12 -0.73 -16.52
C PHE A 278 -9.94 -0.94 -17.81
N ILE A 279 -10.77 -1.98 -17.86
CA ILE A 279 -11.64 -2.25 -19.02
C ILE A 279 -12.65 -1.10 -19.20
N LEU A 280 -13.29 -0.66 -18.12
CA LEU A 280 -14.28 0.40 -18.16
C LEU A 280 -13.68 1.74 -18.61
N THR A 281 -12.53 2.13 -18.04
CA THR A 281 -11.85 3.38 -18.40
C THR A 281 -11.35 3.38 -19.84
N ALA A 282 -10.93 2.23 -20.38
CA ALA A 282 -10.55 2.11 -21.79
C ALA A 282 -11.70 2.47 -22.74
N ALA A 283 -12.91 1.96 -22.48
CA ALA A 283 -14.08 2.31 -23.25
C ALA A 283 -14.52 3.76 -23.04
N LEU A 284 -14.57 4.21 -21.78
CA LEU A 284 -15.00 5.57 -21.42
C LEU A 284 -14.09 6.64 -22.02
N TYR A 285 -12.78 6.55 -21.81
CA TYR A 285 -11.85 7.58 -22.28
C TYR A 285 -11.80 7.65 -23.81
N THR A 286 -11.86 6.51 -24.49
CA THR A 286 -11.91 6.49 -25.96
C THR A 286 -13.17 7.18 -26.50
N ASN A 287 -14.33 6.91 -25.90
CA ASN A 287 -15.59 7.51 -26.33
C ASN A 287 -15.66 9.01 -26.01
N VAL A 288 -15.26 9.41 -24.80
CA VAL A 288 -15.18 10.82 -24.42
C VAL A 288 -14.25 11.57 -25.37
N TYR A 289 -13.06 11.01 -25.66
CA TYR A 289 -12.12 11.61 -26.60
C TYR A 289 -12.71 11.80 -28.00
N ARG A 290 -13.39 10.77 -28.54
CA ARG A 290 -14.06 10.85 -29.85
C ARG A 290 -15.10 11.97 -29.91
N TRP A 291 -15.81 12.22 -28.81
CA TRP A 291 -16.84 13.26 -28.75
C TRP A 291 -16.23 14.65 -28.54
N THR A 292 -15.07 14.74 -27.89
CA THR A 292 -14.48 16.03 -27.50
C THR A 292 -13.37 16.52 -28.41
N VAL A 293 -12.83 15.66 -29.27
CA VAL A 293 -11.72 16.00 -30.16
C VAL A 293 -12.03 17.15 -31.12
N SER A 294 -13.30 17.35 -31.50
CA SER A 294 -13.70 18.39 -32.45
C SER A 294 -13.62 19.81 -31.90
N TRP A 295 -13.67 20.00 -30.58
CA TRP A 295 -13.65 21.33 -29.95
C TRP A 295 -12.45 21.52 -29.03
N LEU A 296 -12.09 20.50 -28.23
CA LEU A 296 -10.93 20.56 -27.35
C LEU A 296 -10.26 19.17 -27.26
N PRO A 297 -9.25 18.89 -28.09
CA PRO A 297 -8.57 17.60 -28.08
C PRO A 297 -7.92 17.24 -26.74
N GLY A 298 -7.51 18.26 -25.96
CA GLY A 298 -6.93 18.08 -24.62
C GLY A 298 -7.95 17.81 -23.50
N PHE A 299 -9.25 17.89 -23.78
CA PHE A 299 -10.31 17.82 -22.77
C PHE A 299 -10.29 16.53 -21.96
N THR A 300 -10.04 15.38 -22.60
CA THR A 300 -10.01 14.09 -21.90
C THR A 300 -8.94 14.05 -20.81
N PHE A 301 -7.77 14.64 -21.06
CA PHE A 301 -6.70 14.74 -20.06
C PHE A 301 -7.08 15.70 -18.93
N LEU A 302 -7.72 16.83 -19.23
CA LEU A 302 -8.21 17.76 -18.21
C LEU A 302 -9.31 17.14 -17.33
N LEU A 303 -10.21 16.34 -17.92
CA LEU A 303 -11.22 15.59 -17.18
C LEU A 303 -10.57 14.59 -16.22
N ILE A 304 -9.54 13.89 -16.68
CA ILE A 304 -8.76 12.96 -15.84
C ILE A 304 -8.06 13.71 -14.71
N ALA A 305 -7.44 14.86 -15.01
CA ALA A 305 -6.81 15.71 -13.99
C ALA A 305 -7.82 16.20 -12.94
N ALA A 306 -9.05 16.51 -13.34
CA ALA A 306 -10.12 16.87 -12.40
C ALA A 306 -10.50 15.70 -11.47
N LEU A 307 -10.62 14.49 -12.02
CA LEU A 307 -10.86 13.28 -11.22
C LEU A 307 -9.71 12.97 -10.27
N GLN A 308 -8.46 13.14 -10.71
CA GLN A 308 -7.30 12.98 -9.84
C GLN A 308 -7.22 14.07 -8.77
N SER A 309 -7.61 15.31 -9.08
CA SER A 309 -7.69 16.40 -8.11
C SER A 309 -8.72 16.08 -7.02
N LEU A 310 -9.86 15.49 -7.39
CA LEU A 310 -10.85 15.00 -6.42
C LEU A 310 -10.27 13.87 -5.55
N ALA A 311 -9.53 12.94 -6.14
CA ALA A 311 -8.84 11.88 -5.41
C ALA A 311 -7.75 12.43 -4.47
N PHE A 312 -7.04 13.49 -4.88
CA PHE A 312 -6.09 14.21 -4.04
C PHE A 312 -6.78 14.82 -2.82
N LEU A 313 -7.92 15.50 -3.00
CA LEU A 313 -8.71 16.06 -1.89
C LEU A 313 -9.22 14.97 -0.94
N ALA A 314 -9.67 13.84 -1.47
CA ALA A 314 -10.09 12.70 -0.67
C ALA A 314 -8.91 12.12 0.15
N MET A 315 -7.73 11.96 -0.47
CA MET A 315 -6.52 11.53 0.25
C MET A 315 -6.02 12.57 1.24
N LEU A 316 -6.22 13.86 0.98
CA LEU A 316 -5.86 14.93 1.91
C LEU A 316 -6.72 14.83 3.17
N TRP A 317 -8.02 14.56 3.02
CA TRP A 317 -8.90 14.28 4.16
C TRP A 317 -8.43 13.04 4.94
N VAL A 318 -8.04 11.96 4.25
CA VAL A 318 -7.45 10.76 4.88
C VAL A 318 -6.17 11.13 5.64
N HIS A 319 -5.28 11.92 5.04
CA HIS A 319 -4.03 12.34 5.67
C HIS A 319 -4.27 13.13 6.96
N LEU A 320 -5.17 14.11 6.92
CA LEU A 320 -5.51 14.94 8.10
C LEU A 320 -6.14 14.10 9.21
N LYS A 321 -7.08 13.23 8.88
CA LYS A 321 -7.74 12.36 9.88
C LYS A 321 -6.81 11.26 10.40
N ALA A 322 -6.00 10.64 9.55
CA ALA A 322 -4.98 9.69 9.98
C ALA A 322 -3.92 10.36 10.87
N LYS A 323 -3.63 11.66 10.69
CA LYS A 323 -2.76 12.44 11.59
C LYS A 323 -3.42 12.70 12.93
N ALA A 324 -4.71 13.07 12.94
CA ALA A 324 -5.47 13.24 14.17
C ALA A 324 -5.61 11.92 14.96
N GLU A 325 -5.82 10.79 14.28
CA GLU A 325 -6.00 9.47 14.89
C GLU A 325 -4.67 8.72 15.14
N GLY A 326 -3.51 9.30 14.79
CA GLY A 326 -2.18 8.67 14.94
C GLY A 326 -1.93 7.44 14.04
N VAL A 327 -2.84 7.10 13.13
CA VAL A 327 -2.77 5.90 12.27
C VAL A 327 -1.68 6.02 11.21
N GLY A 328 -0.56 5.30 11.40
CA GLY A 328 0.56 5.26 10.47
C GLY A 328 1.65 6.29 10.73
N ALA A 329 1.79 6.81 11.96
CA ALA A 329 2.92 7.68 12.28
C ALA A 329 4.24 6.92 12.01
N PRO A 330 5.28 7.57 11.43
CA PRO A 330 6.58 6.91 11.33
C PRO A 330 7.00 6.50 12.73
N GLU A 331 7.33 5.22 12.91
CA GLU A 331 7.93 4.71 14.14
C GLU A 331 9.30 5.38 14.31
N GLN A 332 9.31 6.62 14.80
CA GLN A 332 10.38 7.04 15.68
C GLN A 332 10.17 6.18 16.92
N GLY A 333 11.08 5.21 17.11
CA GLY A 333 11.09 4.35 18.28
C GLY A 333 10.65 5.15 19.49
N MET A 334 9.53 4.74 20.07
CA MET A 334 8.88 5.42 21.17
C MET A 334 9.94 5.56 22.26
N SER A 335 10.58 6.73 22.34
CA SER A 335 11.64 6.91 23.34
C SER A 335 10.95 6.66 24.67
N ILE A 336 11.44 5.67 25.40
CA ILE A 336 10.92 5.28 26.71
C ILE A 336 10.80 6.52 27.61
N GLN A 337 11.63 7.55 27.35
CA GLN A 337 11.60 8.88 27.96
C GLN A 337 10.31 9.70 27.70
N GLN A 338 9.72 9.67 26.50
CA GLN A 338 8.47 10.39 26.21
C GLN A 338 7.23 9.71 26.79
N THR A 339 7.25 8.37 26.88
CA THR A 339 6.22 7.60 27.60
C THR A 339 6.33 7.84 29.11
N ILE A 340 7.55 7.91 29.66
CA ILE A 340 7.78 8.29 31.06
C ILE A 340 7.38 9.75 31.33
N ALA A 341 7.67 10.68 30.42
CA ALA A 341 7.31 12.09 30.58
C ALA A 341 5.79 12.31 30.62
N ARG A 342 5.01 11.53 29.86
CA ARG A 342 3.53 11.58 29.90
C ARG A 342 2.94 10.92 31.15
N ILE A 343 3.60 9.91 31.71
CA ILE A 343 3.17 9.24 32.95
C ILE A 343 3.52 10.10 34.18
N GLY A 344 4.71 10.73 34.19
CA GLY A 344 5.12 11.65 35.27
C GLY A 344 4.23 12.88 35.38
N SER A 345 3.69 13.38 34.26
CA SER A 345 2.75 14.51 34.28
C SER A 345 1.31 14.12 34.65
N THR A 346 0.95 12.84 34.67
CA THR A 346 -0.39 12.38 35.10
C THR A 346 -0.43 11.96 36.57
N GLU A 347 0.70 11.57 37.17
CA GLU A 347 0.75 11.21 38.60
C GLU A 347 0.86 12.43 39.55
N GLU A 348 1.33 13.60 39.07
CA GLU A 348 1.40 14.81 39.91
C GLU A 348 0.06 15.54 40.08
N GLU A 349 -0.94 15.28 39.23
CA GLU A 349 -2.23 16.00 39.28
C GLU A 349 -3.28 15.37 40.21
N ASP A 350 -3.10 14.11 40.65
CA ASP A 350 -4.13 13.32 41.37
C ASP A 350 -3.76 12.84 42.79
N ALA A 351 -2.76 13.43 43.45
CA ALA A 351 -2.41 13.07 44.84
C ALA A 351 -3.25 13.85 45.88
N PRO A 352 -4.03 13.18 46.77
CA PRO A 352 -4.77 13.87 47.81
C PRO A 352 -3.83 14.30 48.96
N LYS A 353 -3.94 15.57 49.36
CA LYS A 353 -3.31 16.14 50.55
C LYS A 353 -3.76 15.40 51.81
N ARG A 354 -2.86 14.64 52.47
CA ARG A 354 -3.03 14.28 53.90
C ARG A 354 -1.70 14.26 54.69
N ALA A 355 -1.62 15.24 55.57
CA ALA A 355 -1.13 15.26 56.95
C ALA A 355 0.25 14.65 57.32
N LYS A 356 1.08 15.56 57.85
CA LYS A 356 2.19 15.40 58.80
C LYS A 356 1.96 14.29 59.84
N ILE A 357 3.01 13.54 60.20
CA ILE A 357 3.34 13.13 61.58
C ILE A 357 4.85 12.82 61.70
N SER A 358 5.44 13.52 62.68
CA SER A 358 6.53 13.16 63.60
C SER A 358 7.92 12.72 63.11
N LYS A 359 8.90 13.57 63.46
CA LYS A 359 10.30 13.24 63.67
C LYS A 359 10.46 12.63 65.07
N THR A 360 11.19 11.51 65.18
CA THR A 360 11.98 11.23 66.39
C THR A 360 13.21 10.36 66.08
N SER A 361 14.35 10.85 66.58
CA SER A 361 15.66 10.23 66.89
C SER A 361 15.62 8.71 67.14
N THR A 362 16.63 7.88 66.86
CA THR A 362 17.98 7.88 67.48
C THR A 362 18.92 6.87 66.80
N SER A 363 20.21 7.24 66.68
CA SER A 363 21.46 6.43 66.71
C SER A 363 21.54 4.99 66.18
N GLY A 364 22.59 4.69 65.39
CA GLY A 364 23.29 3.40 65.46
C GLY A 364 23.91 2.84 64.17
N ILE A 365 25.23 3.06 64.01
CA ILE A 365 26.27 2.08 63.57
C ILE A 365 26.27 1.54 62.10
N ALA A 366 27.34 1.92 61.38
CA ALA A 366 28.21 1.24 60.39
C ALA A 366 27.69 0.38 59.20
N PHE A 367 28.17 0.79 57.99
CA PHE A 367 28.55 0.12 56.70
C PHE A 367 28.26 -1.39 56.42
N PRO A 368 28.31 -1.93 55.16
CA PRO A 368 28.41 -1.33 53.80
C PRO A 368 27.38 -1.91 52.78
N PHE A 369 26.75 -1.09 51.93
CA PHE A 369 25.86 -1.57 50.84
C PHE A 369 26.23 -0.96 49.49
N ALA A 370 27.06 -1.66 48.70
CA ALA A 370 27.41 -1.23 47.34
C ALA A 370 27.20 -2.28 46.23
N LYS A 371 26.73 -3.51 46.52
CA LYS A 371 26.54 -4.54 45.47
C LYS A 371 25.10 -4.98 45.19
N LYS A 372 24.10 -4.52 45.96
CA LYS A 372 22.70 -4.99 45.82
C LYS A 372 21.79 -4.08 44.97
N LYS A 373 22.20 -2.84 44.65
CA LYS A 373 21.38 -1.89 43.87
C LYS A 373 21.43 -2.13 42.36
N VAL A 374 22.55 -2.60 41.80
CA VAL A 374 22.70 -2.82 40.36
C VAL A 374 21.83 -3.98 39.86
N ASN A 375 21.80 -5.12 40.59
CA ASN A 375 20.93 -6.25 40.22
C ASN A 375 19.44 -5.93 40.30
N LYS A 376 19.04 -5.03 41.20
CA LYS A 376 17.63 -4.64 41.33
C LYS A 376 17.21 -3.67 40.22
N GLN A 377 18.11 -2.78 39.77
CA GLN A 377 17.84 -1.89 38.64
C GLN A 377 17.77 -2.64 37.30
N VAL A 378 18.67 -3.60 37.05
CA VAL A 378 18.62 -4.44 35.83
C VAL A 378 17.34 -5.29 35.80
N SER A 379 16.95 -5.87 36.94
CA SER A 379 15.70 -6.64 37.06
C SER A 379 14.44 -5.79 36.88
N ILE A 380 14.43 -4.54 37.34
CA ILE A 380 13.30 -3.62 37.11
C ILE A 380 13.24 -3.19 35.63
N LEU A 381 14.39 -3.02 34.98
CA LEU A 381 14.46 -2.66 33.56
C LEU A 381 13.99 -3.81 32.66
N GLU A 382 14.43 -5.04 32.94
CA GLU A 382 13.96 -6.25 32.26
C GLU A 382 12.47 -6.50 32.49
N HIS A 383 11.98 -6.26 33.72
CA HIS A 383 10.56 -6.41 34.02
C HIS A 383 9.71 -5.30 33.37
N ALA A 384 10.23 -4.08 33.27
CA ALA A 384 9.60 -2.98 32.54
C ALA A 384 9.59 -3.24 31.02
N GLU A 385 10.64 -3.82 30.46
CA GLU A 385 10.68 -4.25 29.06
C GLU A 385 9.72 -5.41 28.78
N GLN A 386 9.58 -6.36 29.71
CA GLN A 386 8.58 -7.42 29.61
C GLN A 386 7.16 -6.86 29.68
N LEU A 387 6.88 -5.94 30.60
CA LEU A 387 5.59 -5.27 30.70
C LEU A 387 5.30 -4.37 29.49
N ALA A 388 6.32 -3.75 28.90
CA ALA A 388 6.20 -3.00 27.66
C ALA A 388 5.89 -3.93 26.48
N ARG A 389 6.60 -5.05 26.33
CA ARG A 389 6.32 -6.09 25.33
C ARG A 389 4.93 -6.71 25.51
N GLU A 390 4.52 -6.99 26.74
CA GLU A 390 3.17 -7.50 27.04
C GLU A 390 2.10 -6.45 26.74
N ARG A 391 2.37 -5.16 26.99
CA ARG A 391 1.46 -4.07 26.61
C ARG A 391 1.44 -3.81 25.11
N GLU A 392 2.54 -4.01 24.39
CA GLU A 392 2.58 -3.98 22.92
C GLU A 392 1.81 -5.15 22.32
N LEU A 393 1.97 -6.36 22.85
CA LEU A 393 1.17 -7.53 22.48
C LEU A 393 -0.31 -7.30 22.81
N ARG A 394 -0.62 -6.68 23.95
CA ARG A 394 -1.98 -6.32 24.34
C ARG A 394 -2.56 -5.21 23.45
N ASN A 395 -1.76 -4.19 23.09
CA ASN A 395 -2.18 -3.12 22.17
C ASN A 395 -2.30 -3.60 20.72
N GLN A 396 -1.45 -4.52 20.26
CA GLN A 396 -1.62 -5.21 18.99
C GLN A 396 -2.91 -6.03 19.02
N SER A 397 -3.14 -6.84 20.06
CA SER A 397 -4.38 -7.61 20.20
C SER A 397 -5.64 -6.73 20.30
N ALA A 398 -5.56 -5.57 20.97
CA ALA A 398 -6.62 -4.57 21.04
C ALA A 398 -6.79 -3.76 19.74
N LEU A 399 -5.72 -3.59 18.96
CA LEU A 399 -5.75 -3.04 17.60
C LEU A 399 -6.61 -3.91 16.66
N TRP A 400 -6.63 -5.22 16.92
CA TRP A 400 -7.27 -6.23 16.09
C TRP A 400 -8.60 -6.75 16.65
N SER A 401 -8.93 -6.48 17.92
CA SER A 401 -10.21 -6.88 18.51
C SER A 401 -11.34 -6.00 17.95
N SER A 402 -12.33 -6.63 17.31
CA SER A 402 -13.54 -5.92 16.88
C SER A 402 -14.45 -5.68 18.10
N HIS A 403 -15.38 -4.73 17.97
CA HIS A 403 -16.37 -4.43 19.02
C HIS A 403 -17.28 -5.62 19.39
N GLU A 404 -17.25 -6.70 18.62
CA GLU A 404 -17.99 -7.95 18.88
C GLU A 404 -17.21 -8.89 19.83
N ASP A 405 -15.88 -8.92 19.76
CA ASP A 405 -15.04 -9.75 20.65
C ASP A 405 -15.11 -9.28 22.11
N VAL A 406 -15.32 -7.97 22.33
CA VAL A 406 -15.45 -7.39 23.68
C VAL A 406 -16.81 -7.70 24.33
N ARG A 407 -17.85 -8.04 23.55
CA ARG A 407 -19.15 -8.45 24.09
C ARG A 407 -19.27 -9.95 24.33
N GLY A 408 -18.37 -10.76 23.77
CA GLY A 408 -18.38 -12.21 23.89
C GLY A 408 -17.68 -12.78 25.12
N GLN A 409 -16.99 -11.96 25.93
CA GLN A 409 -16.35 -12.46 27.14
C GLN A 409 -17.38 -12.62 28.27
N PRO A 410 -17.57 -13.83 28.82
CA PRO A 410 -18.41 -14.01 30.00
C PRO A 410 -17.79 -13.23 31.16
N ARG A 411 -18.60 -12.34 31.76
CA ARG A 411 -18.26 -11.64 33.01
C ARG A 411 -17.86 -12.69 34.05
N ARG A 412 -16.56 -12.86 34.30
CA ARG A 412 -16.08 -13.61 35.46
C ARG A 412 -16.50 -12.84 36.70
N TYR A 413 -17.43 -13.43 37.44
CA TYR A 413 -17.80 -13.05 38.79
C TYR A 413 -16.54 -12.94 39.65
N SER A 414 -16.36 -11.79 40.30
CA SER A 414 -15.38 -11.61 41.36
C SER A 414 -15.85 -12.40 42.58
N GLU A 415 -15.14 -13.50 42.89
CA GLU A 415 -15.31 -14.21 44.15
C GLU A 415 -14.82 -13.34 45.32
N ARG A 416 -15.65 -13.36 46.36
CA ARG A 416 -15.42 -12.76 47.68
C ARG A 416 -14.24 -13.46 48.37
N PHE A 417 -13.42 -12.68 49.06
CA PHE A 417 -12.73 -13.17 50.27
C PHE A 417 -12.87 -12.10 51.36
N TYR A 418 -13.65 -12.47 52.39
CA TYR A 418 -13.51 -12.00 53.77
C TYR A 418 -12.69 -13.05 54.50
#